data_AF-A0A949XP57-F1
#
_entry.id   AF-A0A949XP57-F1
#
_cell.length_a   1.000
_cell.length_b   1.000
_cell.length_c   1.000
_cell.angle_alpha   90.00
_cell.angle_beta   90.00
_cell.angle_gamma   90.00
#
_symmetry.space_group_name_H-M   'P 1'
#
loop_
_entity.id
_entity.type
_entity.pdbx_description
1 polymer ?
#
loop_
_entity_poly.entity_id
_entity_poly.type
_entity_poly.pdbx_seq_one_letter_code
_entity_poly.pdbx_strand_id
1 'polypeptide(L)'
;MERPEPRAGVNRPVESHLGYAHAIAAEVLKLDSSVNRADAERSAEFGLMQAASAYDPSRSTAFTTFAYHRIRRVIYEDLRHVS
;
A
#
# COMPACT_ATOMS: atom_id res chain seq x y z
N MET A 1 26.98 -13.25 23.27
CA MET A 1 25.52 -13.22 23.46
C MET A 1 25.02 -11.94 22.82
N GLU A 2 24.47 -12.01 21.61
CA GLU A 2 23.67 -10.91 21.07
C GLU A 2 22.25 -11.45 20.91
N ARG A 3 21.32 -10.91 21.70
CA ARG A 3 19.88 -11.15 21.53
C ARG A 3 19.45 -10.42 20.26
N PRO A 4 18.83 -11.07 19.27
CA PRO A 4 18.15 -10.32 18.22
C PRO A 4 16.99 -9.56 18.89
N GLU A 5 17.07 -8.23 18.83
CA GLU A 5 15.97 -7.34 19.20
C GLU A 5 14.72 -7.75 18.40
N PRO A 6 13.53 -7.82 19.03
CA PRO A 6 12.31 -8.18 18.33
C PRO A 6 12.04 -7.14 17.24
N ARG A 7 11.64 -7.58 16.03
CA ARG A 7 11.21 -6.73 14.91
C ARG A 7 9.91 -5.98 15.26
N ALA A 8 9.95 -5.07 16.24
CA ALA A 8 8.83 -4.31 16.77
C ALA A 8 8.43 -3.11 15.87
N GLY A 9 8.68 -3.19 14.56
CA GLY A 9 8.49 -2.09 13.62
C GLY A 9 7.44 -2.30 12.53
N VAL A 10 7.05 -3.55 12.25
CA VAL A 10 6.35 -3.87 10.99
C VAL A 10 4.91 -3.32 10.93
N ASN A 11 4.25 -3.11 12.07
CA ASN A 11 2.83 -2.72 12.09
C ASN A 11 2.53 -1.22 12.30
N ARG A 12 3.48 -0.41 12.79
CA ARG A 12 3.20 1.03 13.04
C ARG A 12 3.00 1.89 11.77
N PRO A 13 3.62 1.61 10.61
CA PRO A 13 3.38 2.42 9.41
C PRO A 13 2.00 2.21 8.79
N VAL A 14 1.38 1.03 8.93
CA VAL A 14 0.18 0.68 8.16
C VAL A 14 -1.04 1.47 8.63
N GLU A 15 -1.34 1.45 9.93
CA GLU A 15 -2.52 2.13 10.48
C GLU A 15 -2.50 3.65 10.26
N SER A 16 -1.30 4.26 10.34
CA SER A 16 -1.13 5.71 10.12
C SER A 16 -1.28 6.14 8.65
N HIS A 17 -1.29 5.20 7.70
CA HIS A 17 -1.32 5.50 6.26
C HIS A 17 -2.55 4.90 5.54
N LEU A 18 -3.55 4.39 6.27
CA LEU A 18 -4.80 3.89 5.67
C LEU A 18 -5.52 4.97 4.84
N GLY A 19 -5.66 6.18 5.40
CA GLY A 19 -6.27 7.30 4.67
C GLY A 19 -5.52 7.66 3.39
N TYR A 20 -4.20 7.47 3.37
CA TYR A 20 -3.38 7.67 2.17
C TYR A 20 -3.65 6.59 1.11
N ALA A 21 -3.75 5.32 1.51
CA ALA A 21 -4.10 4.23 0.60
C ALA A 21 -5.49 4.41 -0.01
N HIS A 22 -6.49 4.78 0.81
CA HIS A 22 -7.85 5.07 0.33
C HIS A 22 -7.91 6.29 -0.59
N ALA A 23 -7.09 7.32 -0.37
CA ALA A 23 -6.99 8.46 -1.28
C ALA A 23 -6.49 8.01 -2.67
N ILE A 24 -5.48 7.14 -2.73
CA ILE A 24 -4.98 6.57 -4.00
C ILE A 24 -6.06 5.72 -4.68
N ALA A 25 -6.80 4.89 -3.92
CA ALA A 25 -7.92 4.13 -4.47
C ALA A 25 -8.97 5.06 -5.11
N ALA A 26 -9.34 6.14 -4.42
CA ALA A 26 -10.26 7.15 -4.94
C ALA A 26 -9.74 7.86 -6.20
N GLU A 27 -8.42 8.05 -6.35
CA GLU A 27 -7.83 8.56 -7.60
C GLU A 27 -7.96 7.58 -8.75
N VAL A 28 -7.78 6.28 -8.52
CA VAL A 28 -7.95 5.25 -9.55
C VAL A 28 -9.41 5.16 -9.99
N LEU A 29 -10.36 5.18 -9.06
CA LEU A 29 -11.80 5.14 -9.36
C LEU A 29 -12.29 6.31 -10.21
N LYS A 30 -11.61 7.47 -10.17
CA LYS A 30 -11.92 8.61 -11.05
C LYS A 30 -11.56 8.33 -12.50
N LEU A 31 -10.61 7.43 -12.74
CA LEU A 31 -10.15 7.05 -14.08
C LEU A 31 -10.93 5.86 -14.63
N ASP A 32 -11.42 5.00 -13.75
CA ASP A 32 -12.21 3.82 -14.11
C ASP A 32 -13.31 3.58 -13.07
N SER A 33 -14.55 3.97 -13.43
CA SER A 33 -15.72 3.81 -12.58
C SER A 33 -16.33 2.41 -12.63
N SER A 34 -15.81 1.49 -13.45
CA SER A 34 -16.28 0.10 -13.49
C SER A 34 -15.87 -0.70 -12.26
N VAL A 35 -14.87 -0.19 -11.53
CA VAL A 35 -14.29 -0.79 -10.34
C VAL A 35 -15.15 -0.51 -9.11
N ASN A 36 -15.46 -1.54 -8.34
CA ASN A 36 -16.13 -1.37 -7.06
C ASN A 36 -15.20 -0.65 -6.06
N ARG A 37 -15.72 0.37 -5.38
CA ARG A 37 -14.96 1.16 -4.39
C ARG A 37 -14.35 0.30 -3.28
N ALA A 38 -15.12 -0.62 -2.71
CA ALA A 38 -14.67 -1.45 -1.60
C ALA A 38 -13.55 -2.40 -2.04
N ASP A 39 -13.60 -2.88 -3.28
CA ASP A 39 -12.53 -3.72 -3.82
C ASP A 39 -11.26 -2.91 -4.05
N ALA A 40 -11.37 -1.72 -4.65
CA ALA A 40 -10.24 -0.81 -4.81
C ALA A 40 -9.58 -0.42 -3.47
N GLU A 41 -10.38 -0.17 -2.43
CA GLU A 41 -9.89 0.10 -1.07
C GLU A 41 -9.14 -1.12 -0.48
N ARG A 42 -9.68 -2.33 -0.62
CA ARG A 42 -9.00 -3.57 -0.17
C ARG A 42 -7.68 -3.81 -0.90
N SER A 43 -7.65 -3.64 -2.23
CA SER A 43 -6.42 -3.79 -3.01
C SER A 43 -5.39 -2.73 -2.58
N ALA A 44 -5.85 -1.51 -2.27
CA ALA A 44 -4.98 -0.44 -1.80
C ALA A 44 -4.38 -0.74 -0.41
N GLU A 45 -5.19 -1.23 0.52
CA GLU A 45 -4.72 -1.67 1.84
C GLU A 45 -3.71 -2.81 1.74
N PHE A 46 -3.96 -3.78 0.87
CA PHE A 46 -3.03 -4.87 0.61
C PHE A 46 -1.70 -4.36 0.02
N GLY A 47 -1.75 -3.42 -0.93
CA GLY A 47 -0.56 -2.76 -1.46
C GLY A 47 0.22 -1.97 -0.40
N LEU A 48 -0.47 -1.33 0.54
CA LEU A 48 0.14 -0.63 1.67
C LEU A 48 0.85 -1.60 2.61
N MET A 49 0.25 -2.74 2.94
CA MET A 49 0.88 -3.79 3.75
C MET A 49 2.15 -4.32 3.08
N GLN A 50 2.09 -4.57 1.77
CA GLN A 50 3.27 -4.98 1.00
C GLN A 50 4.36 -3.89 0.98
N ALA A 51 3.97 -2.62 0.87
CA ALA A 51 4.91 -1.51 0.94
C ALA A 51 5.58 -1.43 2.32
N ALA A 52 4.82 -1.53 3.40
CA ALA A 52 5.35 -1.49 4.77
C ALA A 52 6.35 -2.63 5.02
N SER A 53 6.06 -3.84 4.52
CA SER A 53 6.94 -5.00 4.65
C SER A 53 8.24 -4.88 3.83
N ALA A 54 8.17 -4.25 2.66
CA ALA A 54 9.30 -4.13 1.74
C ALA A 54 10.08 -2.82 1.86
N TYR A 55 9.63 -1.87 2.68
CA TYR A 55 10.26 -0.57 2.80
C TYR A 55 11.57 -0.66 3.58
N ASP A 56 12.58 0.02 3.05
CA ASP A 56 13.91 0.10 3.63
C ASP A 56 14.21 1.58 3.94
N PRO A 57 14.17 1.99 5.22
CA PRO A 57 14.39 3.37 5.62
C PRO A 57 15.84 3.84 5.44
N SER A 58 16.78 2.94 5.15
CA SER A 58 18.17 3.33 4.81
C SER A 58 18.29 3.93 3.41
N ARG A 59 17.26 3.79 2.57
CA ARG A 59 17.17 4.41 1.26
C ARG A 59 16.66 5.85 1.39
N SER A 60 17.08 6.73 0.49
CA SER A 60 16.73 8.16 0.50
C SER A 60 15.28 8.50 0.11
N THR A 61 14.45 7.50 -0.19
CA THR A 61 13.07 7.69 -0.64
C THR A 61 12.11 7.65 0.54
N ALA A 62 11.26 8.67 0.68
CA ALA A 62 10.19 8.67 1.68
C ALA A 62 9.24 7.47 1.51
N PHE A 63 8.73 6.93 2.62
CA PHE A 63 7.79 5.80 2.61
C PHE A 63 6.58 6.04 1.72
N THR A 64 5.95 7.22 1.77
CA THR A 64 4.77 7.55 0.96
C THR A 64 5.05 7.47 -0.53
N THR A 65 6.20 7.99 -0.98
CA THR A 65 6.65 7.87 -2.39
C THR A 65 6.83 6.41 -2.80
N PHE A 66 7.45 5.60 -1.95
CA PHE A 66 7.62 4.17 -2.22
C PHE A 66 6.26 3.42 -2.25
N ALA A 67 5.40 3.70 -1.28
CA ALA A 67 4.10 3.07 -1.12
C ALA A 67 3.14 3.42 -2.27
N TYR A 68 3.16 4.66 -2.76
CA TYR A 68 2.34 5.12 -3.89
C TYR A 68 2.40 4.17 -5.09
N HIS A 69 3.61 3.82 -5.53
CA HIS A 69 3.82 2.95 -6.68
C HIS A 69 3.39 1.50 -6.41
N ARG A 70 3.54 1.03 -5.17
CA ARG A 70 3.16 -0.33 -4.76
C ARG A 70 1.64 -0.47 -4.70
N ILE A 71 0.98 0.48 -4.07
CA ILE A 71 -0.49 0.57 -3.95
C ILE A 71 -1.12 0.60 -5.34
N ARG A 72 -0.70 1.54 -6.22
CA ARG A 72 -1.23 1.62 -7.59
C ARG A 72 -1.03 0.33 -8.36
N ARG A 73 0.15 -0.30 -8.27
CA ARG A 73 0.44 -1.56 -8.98
C ARG A 73 -0.55 -2.65 -8.58
N VAL A 74 -0.82 -2.81 -7.28
CA VAL A 74 -1.73 -3.84 -6.77
C VAL A 74 -3.17 -3.57 -7.20
N ILE A 75 -3.63 -2.31 -7.15
CA ILE A 75 -4.96 -1.97 -7.64
C ILE A 75 -5.09 -2.35 -9.12
N TYR A 76 -4.18 -1.89 -9.98
CA TYR A 76 -4.22 -2.23 -11.42
C TYR A 76 -4.07 -3.72 -11.70
N GLU A 77 -3.33 -4.45 -10.85
CA GLU A 77 -3.22 -5.90 -10.89
C GLU A 77 -4.54 -6.59 -10.63
N ASP A 78 -5.32 -6.12 -9.66
CA ASP A 78 -6.65 -6.67 -9.43
C ASP A 78 -7.58 -6.38 -10.62
N LEU A 79 -7.56 -5.15 -11.16
CA LEU A 79 -8.42 -4.74 -12.27
C LEU A 79 -8.25 -5.61 -13.52
N ARG A 80 -6.99 -5.96 -13.83
CA ARG A 80 -6.67 -6.79 -15.00
C ARG A 80 -7.05 -8.27 -14.85
N HIS A 81 -7.36 -8.76 -13.64
CA HIS A 81 -7.84 -10.14 -13.43
C HIS A 81 -9.36 -10.28 -13.47
N VAL A 82 -10.10 -9.17 -13.46
CA VAL A 82 -11.57 -9.14 -13.50
C VAL A 82 -12.10 -8.96 -14.94
N SER A 83 -11.20 -8.78 -15.92
CA SER A 83 -11.55 -8.50 -17.33
C SER A 83 -11.39 -9.68 -18.28
#